data_AF-J7ISZ3-F1
#
_entry.id   AF-J7ISZ3-F1
#
_cell.length_a   1.000
_cell.length_b   1.000
_cell.length_c   1.000
_cell.angle_alpha   90.00
_cell.angle_beta   90.00
_cell.angle_gamma   90.00
#
_symmetry.space_group_name_H-M   'P 1'
#
loop_
_entity.id
_entity.type
_entity.pdbx_description
1 polymer ?
#
loop_
_entity_poly.entity_id
_entity_poly.type
_entity_poly.pdbx_seq_one_letter_code
_entity_poly.pdbx_strand_id
1 'polypeptide(L)' 'MNKKKLIVVENAIKEIAKRDGVTVEFVKMQMKIAMMNGVRSTDSKAKSFWDNISGKGKILTPEELIIHTSELVKQRKSQE' A
#
# COMPACT_ATOMS: atom_id res chain seq x y z
N MET A 1 2.97 -0.43 -15.38
CA MET A 1 2.28 -1.30 -14.40
C MET A 1 1.49 -2.39 -15.15
N ASN A 2 1.51 -3.65 -14.72
CA ASN A 2 0.85 -4.76 -15.42
C ASN A 2 -0.68 -4.70 -15.22
N LYS A 3 -1.46 -4.69 -16.32
CA LYS A 3 -2.94 -4.60 -16.29
C LYS A 3 -3.59 -5.71 -15.46
N LYS A 4 -3.03 -6.93 -15.45
CA LYS A 4 -3.52 -8.03 -14.61
C LYS A 4 -3.34 -7.74 -13.12
N LYS A 5 -2.19 -7.17 -12.72
CA LYS A 5 -1.93 -6.80 -11.32
C LYS A 5 -2.90 -5.72 -10.84
N LEU A 6 -3.19 -4.73 -11.70
CA LEU A 6 -4.16 -3.67 -11.40
C LEU A 6 -5.55 -4.23 -11.09
N ILE A 7 -6.07 -5.13 -11.95
CA ILE A 7 -7.39 -5.75 -11.74
C ILE A 7 -7.44 -6.50 -10.41
N VAL A 8 -6.40 -7.26 -10.08
CA VAL A 8 -6.33 -7.99 -8.80
C VAL A 8 -6.37 -7.04 -7.61
N VAL A 9 -5.62 -5.94 -7.68
CA VAL A 9 -5.54 -4.94 -6.61
C VAL A 9 -6.88 -4.20 -6.44
N GLU A 10 -7.50 -3.79 -7.55
CA GLU A 10 -8.82 -3.17 -7.52
C GLU A 10 -9.87 -4.10 -6.91
N ASN A 11 -9.83 -5.39 -7.25
CA ASN A 11 -10.73 -6.38 -6.66
C ASN A 11 -10.47 -6.56 -5.16
N ALA A 12 -9.21 -6.58 -4.72
CA ALA A 12 -8.89 -6.64 -3.30
C ALA A 12 -9.46 -5.45 -2.51
N ILE A 13 -9.36 -4.23 -3.05
CA ILE A 13 -9.95 -3.03 -2.44
C ILE A 13 -11.48 -3.14 -2.40
N LYS A 14 -12.12 -3.64 -3.46
CA LYS A 14 -13.57 -3.87 -3.50
C LYS A 14 -14.03 -4.88 -2.46
N GLU A 15 -13.30 -5.97 -2.25
CA GLU A 15 -13.64 -6.96 -1.23
C GLU A 15 -13.53 -6.39 0.19
N ILE A 16 -12.54 -5.54 0.47
CA ILE A 16 -12.43 -4.83 1.76
C ILE A 16 -13.63 -3.89 1.95
N ALA A 17 -13.95 -3.09 0.92
CA ALA A 17 -15.08 -2.17 0.96
C ALA A 17 -16.40 -2.92 1.24
N LYS A 18 -16.61 -4.05 0.56
CA LYS A 18 -17.76 -4.93 0.77
C LYS A 18 -17.80 -5.52 2.18
N ARG A 19 -16.68 -6.06 2.67
CA ARG A 19 -16.58 -6.66 4.01
C ARG A 19 -16.91 -5.65 5.11
N ASP A 20 -16.43 -4.43 4.96
CA ASP A 20 -16.53 -3.39 5.99
C ASP A 20 -17.78 -2.51 5.82
N GLY A 21 -18.59 -2.73 4.78
CA GLY A 21 -19.81 -1.96 4.52
C GLY A 21 -19.56 -0.51 4.11
N VAL A 22 -18.43 -0.22 3.46
CA VAL A 22 -17.99 1.12 3.07
C VAL A 22 -17.76 1.21 1.55
N THR A 23 -17.49 2.41 1.04
CA THR A 23 -17.19 2.61 -0.39
C THR A 23 -15.72 2.31 -0.71
N VAL A 24 -15.44 1.98 -1.98
CA VAL A 24 -14.07 1.82 -2.49
C VAL A 24 -13.27 3.10 -2.30
N GLU A 25 -13.89 4.25 -2.54
CA GLU A 25 -13.30 5.58 -2.37
C GLU A 25 -12.92 5.82 -0.91
N PHE A 26 -13.76 5.39 0.04
CA PHE A 26 -13.47 5.49 1.46
C PHE A 26 -12.24 4.66 1.83
N VAL A 27 -12.16 3.41 1.36
CA VAL A 27 -10.97 2.56 1.59
C VAL A 27 -9.71 3.23 1.03
N LYS A 28 -9.74 3.70 -0.22
CA LYS A 28 -8.61 4.42 -0.83
C LYS A 28 -8.23 5.68 -0.07
N MET A 29 -9.21 6.42 0.46
CA MET A 29 -8.98 7.63 1.26
C MET A 29 -8.28 7.28 2.58
N GLN A 30 -8.76 6.27 3.32
CA GLN A 30 -8.12 5.82 4.57
C GLN A 30 -6.69 5.32 4.34
N MET A 31 -6.45 4.59 3.23
CA MET A 31 -5.10 4.20 2.84
C MET A 31 -4.20 5.41 2.63
N LYS A 32 -4.65 6.43 1.88
CA LYS A 32 -3.87 7.66 1.68
C LYS A 32 -3.54 8.37 2.99
N ILE A 33 -4.47 8.44 3.93
CA ILE A 33 -4.25 9.02 5.27
C ILE A 33 -3.16 8.23 6.01
N ALA A 34 -3.27 6.90 6.05
CA ALA A 34 -2.28 6.04 6.69
C ALA A 34 -0.88 6.19 6.07
N MET A 35 -0.80 6.25 4.74
CA MET A 35 0.45 6.50 4.00
C MET A 35 1.07 7.84 4.38
N MET A 36 0.27 8.91 4.42
CA MET A 36 0.74 10.25 4.80
C MET A 36 1.28 10.27 6.22
N ASN A 37 0.57 9.64 7.16
CA ASN A 37 1.01 9.53 8.54
C ASN A 37 2.33 8.75 8.64
N GLY A 38 2.48 7.70 7.83
CA GLY A 38 3.70 6.92 7.74
C GLY A 38 4.92 7.70 7.25
N VAL A 39 4.79 8.36 6.08
CA VAL A 39 5.87 9.14 5.46
C VAL A 39 6.30 10.33 6.33
N ARG A 40 5.34 10.93 7.05
CA ARG A 40 5.55 12.07 7.95
C ARG A 40 5.84 11.67 9.40
N SER A 41 6.01 10.37 9.68
CA SER A 41 6.29 9.91 11.04
C SER A 41 7.58 10.53 11.58
N THR A 42 7.54 10.96 12.83
CA THR A 42 8.73 11.40 13.59
C THR A 42 9.48 10.21 14.19
N ASP A 43 8.87 9.03 14.23
CA ASP A 43 9.54 7.79 14.63
C ASP A 43 10.51 7.35 13.53
N SER A 44 11.79 7.20 13.89
CA SER A 44 12.86 6.90 12.93
C SER A 44 12.74 5.51 12.30
N LYS A 45 12.18 4.52 13.02
CA LYS A 45 11.97 3.17 12.50
C LYS A 45 10.82 3.16 11.49
N ALA A 46 9.70 3.79 11.84
CA ALA A 46 8.56 3.95 10.95
C ALA A 46 8.98 4.72 9.68
N LYS A 47 9.71 5.82 9.83
CA LYS A 47 10.22 6.60 8.69
C LYS A 47 11.11 5.76 7.78
N SER A 48 12.06 5.02 8.34
CA SER A 48 12.94 4.14 7.55
C SER A 48 12.18 3.05 6.80
N PHE A 49 11.16 2.45 7.43
CA PHE A 49 10.29 1.49 6.78
C PHE A 49 9.53 2.10 5.58
N TRP A 50 8.92 3.27 5.78
CA TRP A 50 8.18 3.95 4.71
C TRP A 50 9.09 4.43 3.58
N ASP A 51 10.28 4.93 3.89
CA ASP A 51 11.28 5.34 2.89
C ASP A 51 11.74 4.15 2.02
N ASN A 52 11.82 2.94 2.59
CA ASN A 52 12.14 1.71 1.85
C ASN A 52 11.00 1.31 0.90
N ILE A 53 9.74 1.45 1.33
CA ILE A 53 8.57 1.08 0.52
C ILE A 53 8.37 2.04 -0.65
N SER A 54 8.40 3.35 -0.41
CA SER A 54 8.02 4.33 -1.42
C SER A 54 9.21 4.76 -2.29
N GLY A 55 10.44 4.55 -1.84
CA GLY A 55 11.61 5.25 -2.36
C GLY A 55 11.60 6.70 -1.89
N LYS A 56 12.77 7.23 -1.51
CA LYS A 56 12.95 8.55 -0.88
C LYS A 56 12.06 9.64 -1.54
N GLY A 57 10.99 10.03 -0.85
CA GLY A 57 10.14 11.15 -1.23
C GLY A 57 9.08 10.90 -2.32
N LYS A 58 8.96 9.70 -2.89
CA LYS A 58 7.87 9.40 -3.85
C LYS A 58 6.58 9.10 -3.08
N ILE A 59 5.49 9.76 -3.46
CA ILE A 59 4.15 9.42 -2.95
C ILE A 59 3.57 8.34 -3.87
N LEU A 60 3.38 7.14 -3.32
CA LEU A 60 2.70 6.05 -4.04
C LEU A 60 1.19 6.28 -4.08
N THR A 61 0.52 5.70 -5.08
CA THR A 61 -0.92 5.46 -5.03
C THR A 61 -1.24 4.27 -4.11
N PRO A 62 -2.47 4.16 -3.58
CA PRO A 62 -2.90 2.97 -2.85
C PRO A 62 -2.64 1.65 -3.61
N GLU A 63 -2.85 1.66 -4.92
CA GLU A 63 -2.63 0.50 -5.78
C GLU A 63 -1.16 0.13 -5.91
N GLU A 64 -0.29 1.13 -6.13
CA GLU A 64 1.16 0.92 -6.16
C GLU A 64 1.69 0.43 -4.80
N LEU A 65 1.16 0.96 -3.69
CA LEU A 65 1.53 0.52 -2.35
C LEU A 65 1.28 -0.97 -2.16
N ILE A 66 0.09 -1.45 -2.54
CA ILE A 66 -0.28 -2.87 -2.42
C ILE A 66 0.69 -3.73 -3.26
N ILE A 67 0.96 -3.31 -4.50
CA ILE A 67 1.86 -4.05 -5.40
C ILE A 67 3.27 -4.12 -4.82
N HIS A 68 3.86 -2.98 -4.48
CA HIS A 68 5.23 -2.92 -3.94
C HIS A 68 5.37 -3.72 -2.64
N THR A 69 4.43 -3.55 -1.70
CA THR A 69 4.47 -4.27 -0.43
C THR A 69 4.32 -5.78 -0.64
N SER A 70 3.45 -6.21 -1.57
CA SER A 70 3.30 -7.64 -1.90
C SER A 70 4.58 -8.25 -2.50
N GLU A 71 5.33 -7.48 -3.28
CA GLU A 71 6.60 -7.90 -3.87
C GLU A 71 7.71 -8.00 -2.81
N LEU A 72 7.78 -7.04 -1.89
CA LEU A 72 8.69 -7.08 -0.75
C LEU A 72 8.45 -8.33 0.12
N VAL A 73 7.19 -8.65 0.40
CA VAL A 73 6.84 -9.86 1.18
C VAL A 73 7.23 -11.13 0.43
N LYS A 74 6.99 -11.19 -0.89
CA LYS A 74 7.42 -12.34 -1.71
C LYS A 74 8.93 -12.54 -1.71
N GLN A 75 9.69 -11.45 -1.84
CA GLN A 75 11.15 -11.52 -1.83
C GLN A 75 11.70 -12.02 -0.49
N ARG A 76 11.13 -11.57 0.64
CA ARG A 76 11.53 -12.07 1.97
C ARG A 76 11.28 -13.56 2.12
N LYS A 77 10.12 -14.05 1.68
CA LYS A 77 9.79 -15.50 1.70
C LYS A 77 10.67 -16.35 0.79
N SER A 78 11.33 -15.77 -0.22
CA SER A 78 12.24 -16.52 -1.10
C SER A 78 13.69 -16.55 -0.58
N GLN A 79 13.99 -15.84 0.51
CA GLN A 79 15.30 -15.83 1.18
C GLN A 79 15.29 -16.61 2.50
N GLU A 80 14.14 -17.17 2.89
CA GLU A 80 13.94 -18.12 4.00
C GLU A 80 13.85 -19.54 3.43
#